data_AF-A0A7J5EP83-F1
#
_entry.id   AF-A0A7J5EP83-F1
#
_cell.length_a   1.000
_cell.length_b   1.000
_cell.length_c   1.000
_cell.angle_alpha   90.00
_cell.angle_beta   90.00
_cell.angle_gamma   90.00
#
_symmetry.space_group_name_H-M   'P 1'
#
loop_
_entity.id
_entity.type
_entity.pdbx_description
1 polymer ?
#
loop_
_entity_poly.entity_id
_entity_poly.type
_entity_poly.pdbx_seq_one_letter_code
_entity_poly.pdbx_strand_id
1 'polypeptide(L)'
;MYITLSRNESRQTFNVWVYGDDKLVRGSGLFVGETGLGVNHHFLAPRDDHGFRFTAGTYRLEVFAHLVGSRKPILLFTQSLELSQEIGREMDSPDAGLYFDWGPDSSRYHSHLDRRPEMPLSNELRRLLTDHGKQS
;
A
#
# COMPACT_ATOMS: atom_id res chain seq x y z
N MET A 1 -12.16 -6.85 -7.92
CA MET A 1 -12.11 -5.68 -7.03
C MET A 1 -11.02 -4.75 -7.54
N TYR A 2 -11.10 -3.47 -7.27
CA TYR A 2 -10.03 -2.51 -7.51
C TYR A 2 -10.17 -1.35 -6.52
N ILE A 3 -9.09 -0.61 -6.29
CA ILE A 3 -9.17 0.67 -5.61
C ILE A 3 -8.83 1.80 -6.57
N THR A 4 -9.34 2.99 -6.27
CA THR A 4 -8.82 4.22 -6.85
C THR A 4 -8.36 5.15 -5.74
N LEU A 5 -7.19 5.74 -5.93
CA LEU A 5 -6.69 6.86 -5.14
C LEU A 5 -6.73 8.10 -6.02
N SER A 6 -7.48 9.11 -5.60
CA SER A 6 -7.52 10.41 -6.27
C SER A 6 -7.01 11.52 -5.37
N ARG A 7 -6.21 12.43 -5.92
CA ARG A 7 -5.76 13.68 -5.30
C ARG A 7 -5.82 14.77 -6.34
N ASN A 8 -6.57 15.85 -6.07
CA ASN A 8 -6.84 16.92 -7.04
C ASN A 8 -7.35 16.31 -8.37
N GLU A 9 -6.65 16.57 -9.48
CA GLU A 9 -6.96 16.06 -10.82
C GLU A 9 -6.30 14.70 -11.12
N SER A 10 -5.40 14.24 -10.26
CA SER A 10 -4.72 12.95 -10.43
C SER A 10 -5.59 11.81 -9.89
N ARG A 11 -5.74 10.75 -10.68
CA ARG A 11 -6.42 9.52 -10.28
C ARG A 11 -5.59 8.31 -10.70
N GLN A 12 -5.23 7.48 -9.73
CA GLN A 12 -4.58 6.19 -9.96
C GLN A 12 -5.55 5.06 -9.63
N THR A 13 -5.60 4.07 -10.51
CA THR A 13 -6.35 2.83 -10.31
C THR A 13 -5.38 1.70 -10.01
N PHE A 14 -5.71 0.87 -9.00
CA PHE A 14 -5.00 -0.35 -8.65
C PHE A 14 -5.97 -1.51 -8.79
N ASN A 15 -5.90 -2.19 -9.94
CA ASN A 15 -6.82 -3.26 -10.33
C ASN A 15 -6.22 -4.66 -10.15
N VAL A 16 -4.92 -4.77 -9.88
CA VAL A 16 -4.28 -6.01 -9.48
C VAL A 16 -4.38 -6.14 -7.97
N TRP A 17 -5.08 -7.16 -7.50
CA TRP A 17 -5.25 -7.41 -6.08
C TRP A 17 -5.03 -8.89 -5.76
N VAL A 18 -4.53 -9.13 -4.55
CA VAL A 18 -4.39 -10.45 -3.92
C VAL A 18 -4.99 -10.38 -2.52
N TYR A 19 -5.31 -11.53 -1.93
CA TYR A 19 -5.79 -11.58 -0.55
C TYR A 19 -5.15 -12.72 0.23
N GLY A 20 -5.15 -12.58 1.56
CA GLY A 20 -4.53 -13.50 2.51
C GLY A 20 -3.39 -12.83 3.30
N ASP A 21 -2.82 -13.61 4.21
CA ASP A 21 -1.72 -13.17 5.09
C ASP A 21 -0.40 -13.77 4.60
N ASP A 22 -0.19 -15.07 4.84
CA ASP A 22 1.04 -15.77 4.43
C ASP A 22 0.98 -16.29 2.99
N LYS A 23 -0.18 -16.79 2.57
CA LYS A 23 -0.42 -17.34 1.24
C LYS A 23 -1.34 -16.41 0.47
N LEU A 24 -0.77 -15.70 -0.49
CA LEU A 24 -1.49 -14.73 -1.30
C LEU A 24 -2.18 -15.41 -2.49
N VAL A 25 -3.49 -15.23 -2.59
CA VAL A 25 -4.29 -15.71 -3.72
C VAL A 25 -4.60 -14.55 -4.65
N ARG A 26 -4.29 -14.70 -5.94
CA ARG A 26 -4.45 -13.63 -6.94
C ARG A 26 -5.72 -13.81 -7.77
N GLY A 27 -6.50 -12.74 -7.89
CA GLY A 27 -7.35 -12.46 -9.07
C GLY A 27 -8.45 -13.46 -9.43
N SER A 28 -8.76 -14.46 -8.59
CA SER A 28 -9.75 -15.51 -8.86
C SER A 28 -11.20 -15.09 -8.62
N GLY A 29 -11.42 -13.86 -8.13
CA GLY A 29 -12.67 -13.50 -7.47
C GLY A 29 -12.70 -14.01 -6.03
N LEU A 30 -13.68 -13.51 -5.27
CA LEU A 30 -13.89 -13.84 -3.86
C LEU A 30 -15.29 -14.42 -3.72
N PHE A 31 -15.41 -15.63 -3.18
CA PHE A 31 -16.70 -16.17 -2.76
C PHE A 31 -16.99 -15.67 -1.35
N VAL A 32 -18.13 -15.00 -1.18
CA VAL A 32 -18.57 -14.49 0.12
C VAL A 32 -19.84 -15.25 0.51
N GLY A 33 -19.71 -16.11 1.52
CA GLY A 33 -20.83 -16.87 2.07
C GLY A 33 -21.75 -16.02 2.97
N GLU A 34 -22.78 -16.65 3.52
CA GLU A 34 -23.79 -15.99 4.36
C GLU A 34 -23.21 -15.32 5.61
N THR A 35 -22.13 -15.87 6.17
CA THR A 35 -21.44 -15.32 7.35
C THR A 35 -20.46 -14.20 7.01
N GLY A 36 -20.33 -13.84 5.72
CA GLY A 36 -19.28 -12.96 5.24
C GLY A 36 -17.90 -13.62 5.21
N LEU A 37 -16.90 -12.84 4.79
CA LEU A 37 -15.51 -13.25 4.72
C LEU A 37 -14.61 -12.08 5.12
N GLY A 38 -13.80 -12.28 6.17
CA GLY A 38 -12.76 -11.35 6.58
C GLY A 38 -11.40 -11.81 6.10
N VAL A 39 -10.77 -11.07 5.18
CA VAL A 39 -9.42 -11.31 4.70
C VAL A 39 -8.70 -10.00 4.43
N ASN A 40 -7.38 -10.01 4.59
CA ASN A 40 -6.54 -8.89 4.19
C ASN A 40 -6.43 -8.84 2.67
N HIS A 41 -6.62 -7.64 2.11
CA HIS A 41 -6.58 -7.40 0.68
C HIS A 41 -5.40 -6.48 0.36
N HIS A 42 -4.58 -6.90 -0.59
CA HIS A 42 -3.40 -6.17 -1.02
C HIS A 42 -3.59 -5.74 -2.48
N PHE A 43 -3.47 -4.44 -2.75
CA PHE A 43 -3.57 -3.87 -4.09
C PHE A 43 -2.18 -3.49 -4.57
N LEU A 44 -1.77 -4.05 -5.72
CA LEU A 44 -0.44 -3.88 -6.25
C LEU A 44 -0.39 -2.70 -7.22
N ALA A 45 0.68 -1.92 -7.15
CA ALA A 45 0.97 -0.90 -8.15
C ALA A 45 1.06 -1.54 -9.56
N PRO A 46 0.59 -0.86 -10.62
CA PRO A 46 0.87 -1.26 -11.99
C PRO A 46 2.39 -1.44 -12.20
N ARG A 47 2.78 -2.36 -13.08
CA ARG A 47 4.21 -2.64 -13.36
C ARG A 47 4.87 -1.55 -14.22
N ASP A 48 4.10 -0.55 -14.61
CA ASP A 48 4.43 0.50 -15.55
C ASP A 48 5.49 1.44 -14.95
N ASP A 49 6.42 1.92 -15.80
CA ASP A 49 7.69 2.58 -15.45
C ASP A 49 7.57 3.92 -14.67
N HIS A 50 6.34 4.43 -14.47
CA HIS A 50 6.09 5.71 -13.83
C HIS A 50 5.76 5.64 -12.34
N GLY A 51 5.80 4.45 -11.73
CA GLY A 51 5.71 4.18 -10.28
C GLY A 51 4.94 5.22 -9.46
N PHE A 52 3.71 4.90 -9.05
CA PHE A 52 2.90 5.82 -8.24
C PHE A 52 3.66 6.33 -7.01
N ARG A 53 3.80 7.66 -6.88
CA ARG A 53 4.41 8.32 -5.74
C ARG A 53 3.37 9.09 -4.93
N PHE A 54 3.39 8.88 -3.63
CA PHE A 54 2.62 9.72 -2.72
C PHE A 54 3.29 11.08 -2.56
N THR A 55 2.48 12.12 -2.49
CA THR A 55 2.90 13.50 -2.23
C THR A 55 1.94 14.10 -1.21
N ALA A 56 2.34 15.16 -0.53
CA ALA A 56 1.50 15.79 0.48
C ALA A 56 0.13 16.21 -0.06
N GLY A 57 -0.92 16.06 0.76
CA GLY A 57 -2.29 16.46 0.44
C GLY A 57 -3.34 15.44 0.85
N THR A 58 -4.58 15.71 0.45
CA THR A 58 -5.72 14.85 0.77
C THR A 58 -6.02 13.93 -0.39
N TYR A 59 -5.98 12.63 -0.14
CA TYR A 59 -6.38 11.59 -1.07
C TYR A 59 -7.78 11.11 -0.74
N ARG A 60 -8.56 10.78 -1.76
CA ARG A 60 -9.78 9.99 -1.63
C ARG A 60 -9.51 8.57 -2.10
N LEU A 61 -9.57 7.62 -1.16
CA LEU A 61 -9.54 6.19 -1.41
C LEU A 61 -10.96 5.72 -1.67
N GLU A 62 -11.17 5.01 -2.77
CA GLU A 62 -12.44 4.38 -3.11
C GLU A 62 -12.19 2.91 -3.43
N VAL A 63 -12.95 1.99 -2.79
CA VAL A 63 -12.85 0.54 -3.01
C VAL A 63 -14.07 0.07 -3.79
N PHE A 64 -13.83 -0.58 -4.93
CA PHE A 64 -14.88 -1.04 -5.83
C PHE A 64 -14.84 -2.55 -6.03
N ALA A 65 -16.00 -3.18 -6.07
CA ALA A 65 -16.16 -4.58 -6.46
C ALA A 65 -17.11 -4.75 -7.65
N HIS A 66 -16.91 -5.83 -8.40
CA HIS A 66 -17.85 -6.27 -9.42
C HIS A 66 -18.45 -7.60 -8.95
N LEU A 67 -19.79 -7.66 -8.91
CA LEU A 67 -20.48 -8.93 -8.79
C LEU A 67 -20.44 -9.66 -10.14
N VAL A 68 -20.27 -10.98 -10.11
CA VAL A 68 -20.32 -11.81 -11.32
C VAL A 68 -21.68 -11.61 -12.00
N GLY A 69 -21.68 -11.31 -13.29
CA GLY A 69 -22.88 -11.00 -14.07
C GLY A 69 -23.35 -9.54 -13.99
N SER A 70 -22.81 -8.72 -13.08
CA SER A 70 -23.08 -7.27 -13.07
C SER A 70 -22.16 -6.53 -14.03
N ARG A 71 -22.74 -5.61 -14.81
CA ARG A 71 -21.98 -4.69 -15.66
C ARG A 71 -21.41 -3.48 -14.91
N LYS A 72 -21.98 -3.12 -13.77
CA LYS A 72 -21.59 -1.92 -13.03
C LYS A 72 -20.78 -2.29 -11.78
N PRO A 73 -19.65 -1.62 -11.51
CA PRO A 73 -18.98 -1.73 -10.22
C PRO A 73 -19.88 -1.19 -9.10
N ILE A 74 -19.72 -1.75 -7.92
CA ILE A 74 -20.32 -1.28 -6.67
C ILE A 74 -19.21 -0.62 -5.86
N LEU A 75 -19.44 0.61 -5.41
CA LEU A 75 -18.59 1.27 -4.43
C LEU A 75 -18.86 0.64 -3.06
N LEU A 76 -17.86 -0.04 -2.50
CA LEU A 76 -17.95 -0.70 -1.20
C LEU A 76 -17.54 0.22 -0.05
N PHE A 77 -16.54 1.08 -0.28
CA PHE A 77 -15.94 1.89 0.77
C PHE A 77 -15.32 3.16 0.18
N THR A 78 -15.36 4.25 0.94
CA THR A 78 -14.69 5.50 0.61
C THR A 78 -14.11 6.14 1.86
N GLN A 79 -12.90 6.72 1.75
CA GLN A 79 -12.21 7.33 2.87
C GLN A 79 -11.28 8.46 2.40
N SER A 80 -11.23 9.54 3.17
CA SER A 80 -10.21 10.58 3.03
C SER A 80 -8.95 10.20 3.82
N LEU A 81 -7.80 10.27 3.16
CA LEU A 81 -6.47 10.02 3.73
C LEU A 81 -5.63 11.29 3.61
N GLU A 82 -5.11 11.77 4.73
CA GLU A 82 -4.32 13.00 4.79
C GLU A 82 -2.83 12.68 4.92
N LEU A 83 -2.02 13.27 4.03
CA LEU A 83 -0.55 13.19 4.09
C LEU A 83 0.01 14.59 4.33
N SER A 84 0.79 14.74 5.39
CA SER A 84 1.49 15.98 5.70
C SER A 84 2.61 16.28 4.70
N GLN A 85 3.08 17.53 4.67
CA GLN A 85 4.26 17.89 3.86
C GLN A 85 5.52 17.18 4.33
N GLU A 86 5.64 16.90 5.63
CA GLU A 86 6.79 16.23 6.22
C GLU A 86 6.87 14.77 5.75
N ILE A 87 5.78 14.02 5.90
CA ILE A 87 5.67 12.63 5.39
C ILE A 87 5.93 12.61 3.88
N GLY A 88 5.33 13.53 3.13
CA GLY A 88 5.51 13.60 1.68
C GLY A 88 6.96 13.81 1.24
N ARG A 89 7.81 14.46 2.04
CA ARG A 89 9.24 14.63 1.76
C ARG A 89 10.05 13.39 2.13
N GLU A 90 9.69 12.74 3.23
CA GLU A 90 10.41 11.55 3.71
C GLU A 90 10.19 10.32 2.83
N MET A 91 9.03 10.25 2.16
CA MET A 91 8.67 9.16 1.24
C MET A 91 9.54 9.05 -0.02
N ASP A 92 10.44 10.00 -0.28
CA ASP A 92 11.46 9.86 -1.31
C ASP A 92 12.53 8.81 -0.92
N SER A 93 12.53 8.35 0.33
CA SER A 93 13.45 7.31 0.83
C SER A 93 12.86 5.91 0.65
N PRO A 94 13.62 4.93 0.11
CA PRO A 94 13.10 3.60 -0.23
C PRO A 94 12.88 2.67 0.97
N ASP A 95 13.21 3.11 2.19
CA ASP A 95 13.23 2.34 3.43
C ASP A 95 12.04 2.62 4.35
N ALA A 96 11.06 3.41 3.91
CA ALA A 96 9.86 3.75 4.68
C ALA A 96 8.58 3.21 4.03
N GLY A 97 7.70 2.62 4.86
CA GLY A 97 6.31 2.33 4.52
C GLY A 97 5.38 3.39 5.08
N LEU A 98 4.36 3.78 4.32
CA LEU A 98 3.30 4.68 4.79
C LEU A 98 2.12 3.88 5.32
N TYR A 99 1.77 4.14 6.57
CA TYR A 99 0.68 3.51 7.28
C TYR A 99 -0.40 4.51 7.65
N PHE A 100 -1.61 4.01 7.77
CA PHE A 100 -2.80 4.78 8.14
C PHE A 100 -3.54 4.01 9.23
N ASP A 101 -3.54 4.55 10.44
CA ASP A 101 -4.20 3.92 11.59
C ASP A 101 -5.50 4.61 11.92
N TRP A 102 -6.54 3.81 12.18
CA TRP A 102 -7.84 4.33 12.56
C TRP A 102 -7.80 4.93 13.97
N GLY A 103 -8.00 6.24 14.07
CA GLY A 103 -8.19 6.94 15.34
C GLY A 103 -9.68 6.99 15.69
N PRO A 104 -10.18 6.17 16.64
CA PRO A 104 -11.61 6.03 16.91
C PRO A 104 -12.27 7.34 17.35
N ASP A 105 -11.62 8.11 18.24
CA ASP A 105 -12.16 9.36 18.76
C ASP A 105 -12.30 10.44 17.69
N SER A 106 -11.37 10.45 16.74
CA SER A 106 -11.35 11.39 15.62
C SER A 106 -12.12 10.91 14.39
N SER A 107 -12.55 9.63 14.39
CA SER A 107 -13.18 8.96 13.25
C SER A 107 -12.46 9.21 11.92
N ARG A 108 -11.12 9.17 11.96
CA ARG A 108 -10.25 9.35 10.79
C ARG A 108 -8.99 8.51 10.91
N TYR A 109 -8.36 8.29 9.77
CA TYR A 109 -7.04 7.67 9.72
C TYR A 109 -5.95 8.70 9.96
N HIS A 110 -4.95 8.33 10.78
CA HIS A 110 -3.74 9.10 11.02
C HIS A 110 -2.58 8.46 10.26
N SER A 111 -1.89 9.26 9.45
CA SER A 111 -0.73 8.79 8.71
C SER A 111 0.52 8.78 9.58
N HIS A 112 1.35 7.75 9.41
CA HIS A 112 2.70 7.70 9.95
C HIS A 112 3.61 6.88 9.05
N LEU A 113 4.91 7.09 9.16
CA LEU A 113 5.91 6.31 8.46
C LEU A 113 6.46 5.25 9.41
N ASP A 114 6.52 4.01 8.95
CA ASP A 114 7.28 2.96 9.59
C ASP A 114 8.52 2.68 8.76
N ARG A 115 9.69 2.79 9.37
CA ARG A 115 10.96 2.60 8.67
C ARG A 115 11.44 1.20 8.94
N ARG A 116 11.95 0.55 7.90
CA ARG A 116 12.62 -0.74 8.07
C ARG A 116 13.74 -0.55 9.10
N PRO A 117 13.76 -1.31 10.20
CA PRO A 117 14.88 -1.25 11.12
C PRO A 117 16.16 -1.50 10.34
N GLU A 118 17.20 -0.67 10.55
CA GLU A 118 18.53 -1.00 10.06
C GLU A 118 18.86 -2.39 10.58
N MET A 119 18.95 -3.39 9.69
CA MET A 119 19.51 -4.66 10.10
C MET A 119 20.94 -4.36 10.53
N PRO A 120 21.32 -4.58 11.80
CA PRO A 120 22.70 -4.42 12.18
C PRO A 120 23.48 -5.40 11.31
N LEU A 121 24.26 -4.89 10.36
CA LEU A 121 25.16 -5.72 9.57
C LEU A 121 25.94 -6.56 10.57
N SER A 122 25.80 -7.89 10.48
CA SER A 122 26.59 -8.76 11.33
C SER A 122 28.07 -8.40 11.12
N ASN A 123 28.86 -8.45 12.20
CA ASN A 123 30.28 -8.12 12.12
C ASN A 123 31.01 -8.97 11.06
N GLU A 124 30.48 -10.15 10.75
CA GLU A 124 30.93 -11.04 9.69
C GLU A 124 30.68 -10.49 8.28
N LEU A 125 29.50 -9.94 8.01
CA LEU A 125 29.18 -9.28 6.73
C LEU A 125 29.98 -7.98 6.56
N ARG A 126 30.24 -7.24 7.64
CA ARG A 126 31.14 -6.06 7.62
C ARG A 126 32.58 -6.43 7.24
N ARG A 127 33.11 -7.53 7.80
CA ARG A 127 34.46 -8.03 7.47
C ARG A 127 34.60 -8.44 6.01
N LEU A 128 33.62 -9.17 5.48
CA LEU A 128 33.62 -9.62 4.08
C LEU A 128 33.64 -8.45 3.08
N LEU A 129 32.93 -7.36 3.39
CA LEU A 129 32.90 -6.15 2.57
C LEU A 129 34.20 -5.32 2.67
N THR A 130 34.91 -5.33 3.81
CA THR A 130 36.19 -4.63 3.95
C THR A 130 37.39 -5.39 3.39
N ASP A 131 37.33 -6.73 3.33
CA ASP A 131 38.44 -7.56 2.82
C ASP A 131 38.52 -7.58 1.28
N HIS A 132 37.41 -7.35 0.58
CA HIS A 132 37.40 -7.29 -0.89
C HIS A 132 37.86 -5.93 -1.48
N GLY A 133 38.05 -4.90 -0.64
CA GLY A 133 38.52 -3.58 -1.07
C GLY A 133 40.05 -3.38 -1.04
N LYS A 134 40.82 -4.41 -0.66
CA LYS A 134 42.29 -4.31 -0.47
C LYS A 134 43.12 -5.16 -1.44
N GLN A 135 42.52 -5.69 -2.50
CA GLN A 135 43.25 -6.30 -3.62
C GLN A 135 43.10 -5.42 -4.87
N SER A 136 43.84 -4.32 -4.90
CA SER A 136 44.20 -3.57 -6.10
C SER A 136 45.56 -2.92 -5.90
#